data_AF-A0A3D4XA37-F1
#
_entry.id   AF-A0A3D4XA37-F1
#
_cell.length_a   1.000
_cell.length_b   1.000
_cell.length_c   1.000
_cell.angle_alpha   90.00
_cell.angle_beta   90.00
_cell.angle_gamma   90.00
#
_symmetry.space_group_name_H-M   'P 1'
#
loop_
_entity.id
_entity.type
_entity.pdbx_description
1 polymer ?
#
loop_
_entity_poly.entity_id
_entity_poly.type
_entity_poly.pdbx_seq_one_letter_code
_entity_poly.pdbx_strand_id
1 'polypeptide(L)' 'MEYRSPVYNVISVPIHKVKPNTYNPNAVAPPEMRLLYDSIRVDGYTMPIVCYY' A
#
# COMPACT_ATOMS: atom_id res chain seq x y z
N MET A 1 25.82 11.94 10.29
CA MET A 1 24.68 11.01 10.43
C MET A 1 24.76 10.03 9.29
N GLU A 2 24.75 8.74 9.59
CA GLU A 2 24.65 7.70 8.56
C GLU A 2 23.28 7.79 7.86
N TYR A 3 23.26 7.54 6.55
CA TYR A 3 22.03 7.45 5.79
C TYR A 3 21.18 6.29 6.32
N ARG A 4 19.91 6.56 6.64
CA ARG A 4 18.94 5.53 7.04
C ARG A 4 17.85 5.46 5.98
N SER A 5 17.61 4.25 5.47
CA SER A 5 16.56 4.03 4.47
C SER A 5 15.19 4.45 5.02
N PRO A 6 14.38 5.21 4.27
CA PRO A 6 13.02 5.59 4.66
C PRO A 6 12.10 4.40 4.94
N VAL A 7 12.40 3.22 4.37
CA VAL A 7 11.59 1.99 4.55
C VAL A 7 11.49 1.56 6.01
N TYR A 8 12.45 1.95 6.85
CA TYR A 8 12.44 1.62 8.28
C TYR A 8 11.50 2.50 9.11
N ASN A 9 10.93 3.55 8.52
CA ASN A 9 10.05 4.50 9.19
C ASN A 9 8.58 4.28 8.81
N VAL A 10 8.09 3.06 9.04
CA VAL A 10 6.68 2.73 8.80
C VAL A 10 5.82 3.40 9.88
N ILE A 11 4.79 4.13 9.44
CA ILE A 11 3.85 4.84 10.31
C ILE A 11 2.41 4.50 9.93
N SER A 12 1.49 4.66 10.88
CA SER A 12 0.05 4.57 10.62
C SER A 12 -0.46 5.88 10.03
N VAL A 13 -1.11 5.81 8.86
CA VAL A 13 -1.69 6.98 8.17
C VAL A 13 -3.21 6.82 8.09
N PRO A 14 -4.01 7.82 8.50
CA PRO A 14 -5.46 7.79 8.32
C PRO A 14 -5.85 7.63 6.84
N ILE A 15 -6.73 6.68 6.53
CA ILE A 15 -7.05 6.32 5.14
C ILE A 15 -7.60 7.48 4.31
N HIS A 16 -8.34 8.42 4.92
CA HIS A 16 -8.88 9.60 4.24
C HIS A 16 -7.81 10.58 3.74
N LYS A 17 -6.58 10.46 4.23
CA LYS A 17 -5.43 11.21 3.70
C LYS A 17 -4.89 10.54 2.45
N VAL A 18 -4.95 9.21 2.33
CA VAL A 18 -4.35 8.47 1.21
C VAL A 18 -5.17 8.67 -0.06
N LYS A 19 -4.53 9.14 -1.13
CA LYS A 19 -5.13 9.27 -2.46
C LYS A 19 -4.56 8.22 -3.41
N PRO A 20 -5.38 7.44 -4.11
CA PRO A 20 -4.90 6.58 -5.18
C PRO A 20 -4.32 7.47 -6.29
N ASN A 21 -3.18 7.06 -6.85
CA ASN A 21 -2.65 7.71 -8.04
C ASN A 21 -3.29 7.11 -9.30
N THR A 22 -3.20 7.83 -10.42
CA THR A 22 -3.65 7.35 -11.73
C THR A 22 -2.54 6.61 -12.49
N TYR A 23 -1.40 6.34 -11.84
CA TYR A 23 -0.27 5.68 -12.44
C TYR A 23 -0.36 4.18 -12.21
N ASN A 24 -0.87 3.46 -13.23
CA ASN A 24 -0.88 2.01 -13.22
C ASN A 24 -0.09 1.44 -14.40
N PRO A 25 1.23 1.22 -14.26
CA PRO A 25 2.04 0.58 -15.30
C PRO A 25 1.74 -0.91 -15.45
N ASN A 26 1.07 -1.51 -14.46
CA ASN A 26 0.75 -2.93 -14.39
C ASN A 26 -0.75 -3.08 -14.10
N ALA A 27 -1.60 -2.87 -15.11
CA ALA A 27 -3.03 -3.09 -14.99
C ALA A 27 -3.30 -4.48 -14.36
N VAL A 28 -3.54 -4.49 -13.05
CA VAL A 28 -3.73 -5.72 -12.30
C VAL A 28 -4.97 -6.39 -12.87
N ALA A 29 -4.84 -7.65 -13.27
CA ALA A 29 -5.96 -8.35 -13.85
C ALA A 29 -7.11 -8.48 -12.81
N PRO A 30 -8.38 -8.49 -13.27
CA PRO A 30 -9.53 -8.48 -12.36
C PRO A 30 -9.55 -9.60 -11.29
N PRO A 31 -9.12 -10.85 -11.57
CA PRO A 31 -9.06 -11.91 -10.56
C PRO A 31 -8.09 -11.59 -9.41
N GLU A 32 -6.91 -11.07 -9.73
CA GLU A 32 -5.86 -10.74 -8.76
C GLU A 32 -6.31 -9.59 -7.84
N MET A 33 -7.02 -8.60 -8.38
CA MET A 33 -7.63 -7.55 -7.56
C MET A 33 -8.65 -8.10 -6.55
N ARG A 34 -9.45 -9.09 -6.95
CA ARG A 34 -10.43 -9.72 -6.06
C ARG A 34 -9.74 -10.54 -4.97
N LEU A 35 -8.72 -11.32 -5.34
CA LEU A 35 -7.93 -12.11 -4.38
C LEU A 35 -7.21 -11.20 -3.37
N LEU A 36 -6.64 -10.08 -3.83
CA LEU A 36 -6.01 -9.10 -2.96
C LEU A 36 -7.01 -8.49 -1.96
N TYR A 37 -8.21 -8.14 -2.43
CA TYR A 37 -9.27 -7.64 -1.56
C TYR A 37 -9.66 -8.65 -0.48
N ASP A 38 -9.88 -9.92 -0.87
CA ASP A 38 -10.25 -10.97 0.07
C ASP A 38 -9.13 -11.24 1.10
N SER A 39 -7.85 -11.25 0.68
CA SER A 39 -6.71 -11.39 1.59
C SER A 39 -6.62 -10.25 2.61
N ILE A 40 -6.69 -8.99 2.15
CA ILE A 40 -6.64 -7.84 3.07
C ILE A 40 -7.84 -7.84 4.02
N ARG A 41 -9.01 -8.29 3.56
CA ARG A 41 -10.20 -8.37 4.41
C ARG A 41 -10.08 -9.43 5.51
N VAL A 42 -9.41 -10.55 5.23
CA VAL A 42 -9.23 -11.65 6.19
C VAL A 42 -8.07 -11.37 7.15
N ASP A 43 -6.93 -10.94 6.63
CA ASP A 43 -5.66 -10.85 7.39
C ASP A 43 -5.28 -9.41 7.78
N GLY A 44 -5.98 -8.40 7.24
CA GLY A 44 -5.59 -7.00 7.36
C GLY A 44 -4.40 -6.64 6.47
N TYR A 45 -3.79 -5.49 6.73
CA TYR A 45 -2.57 -5.07 6.04
C TYR A 45 -1.35 -5.75 6.66
N THR A 46 -0.82 -6.77 5.97
CA THR A 46 0.39 -7.50 6.38
C THR A 46 1.68 -6.84 5.87
N MET A 47 1.57 -6.00 4.83
CA MET A 47 2.67 -5.26 4.23
C MET A 47 2.30 -3.77 4.10
N PRO A 48 3.23 -2.84 4.38
CA PRO A 48 2.97 -1.42 4.21
C PRO A 48 2.93 -1.04 2.72
N ILE A 49 2.15 0.00 2.41
CA ILE A 49 2.11 0.63 1.08
C ILE A 49 2.93 1.92 1.08
N VAL A 50 3.40 2.32 -0.10
CA VAL A 50 4.08 3.61 -0.28
C VAL A 50 3.03 4.69 -0.57
N CYS A 51 3.04 5.78 0.19
CA CYS A 51 2.19 6.95 -0.05
C CYS A 51 2.93 8.25 0.31
N TYR A 52 2.44 9.39 -0.20
CA TYR A 52 3.07 10.71 -0.03
C TYR A 52 2.40 11.57 1.07
N TYR A 53 1.64 10.95 1.98
CA TYR A 53 0.82 11.64 2.99
C TYR A 53 1.33 11.45 4.41
#